data_AF-A0A9P0MDP2-F1
#
_entry.id   AF-A0A9P0MDP2-F1
#
_cell.length_a   1.000
_cell.length_b   1.000
_cell.length_c   1.000
_cell.angle_alpha   90.00
_cell.angle_beta   90.00
_cell.angle_gamma   90.00
#
_symmetry.space_group_name_H-M   'P 1'
#
loop_
_entity.id
_entity.type
_entity.pdbx_description
1 polymer ?
#
loop_
_entity_poly.entity_id
_entity_poly.type
_entity_poly.pdbx_seq_one_letter_code
_entity_poly.pdbx_strand_id
1 'polypeptide(L)'
;MKENIQERIRIVEKTELIMNLLQYRMYEIRLRFHDEIQSINSTEKRTQDRNDVEGNRVAGCFQIIETEKEIAECQNTYDAQHRCVKEQMLEAQARYEKSVNILDDGLEVMKKNFSNLLLLLEAEKAIMEEKQFSLEDVKNFIAMENVEAVMERFTEMQTEGWKTRAVDNVSDLPATKGLKITSTGLLVTESGRQVTYQEAREQKLLDNIKIFDFVYEQDKKSSNDLMSVKSAAESKSSGDSSRMTSEDVNYLKENLGIPLTLALAEITTVQPKDPIHYLGHWLFKYRYNQEMSDIQTIEINQLCEERDRIARERWHKFIEEEARTAVIDMILRAEEQATRNEWIRIQRELEEEKEHEERLADEARDVFV
;
A
#
# COMPACT_ATOMS: atom_id res chain seq x y z
N MET A 1 -0.21 9.78 22.07
CA MET A 1 -0.93 8.87 21.16
C MET A 1 -0.97 9.39 19.73
N LYS A 2 -1.44 10.63 19.50
CA LYS A 2 -1.38 11.32 18.19
C LYS A 2 0.02 11.28 17.52
N GLU A 3 1.08 11.61 18.26
CA GLU A 3 2.46 11.57 17.75
C GLU A 3 2.92 10.16 17.36
N ASN A 4 2.45 9.12 18.06
CA ASN A 4 2.79 7.72 17.76
C ASN A 4 2.12 7.27 16.44
N ILE A 5 0.87 7.68 16.21
CA ILE A 5 0.16 7.42 14.95
C ILE A 5 0.82 8.18 13.80
N GLN A 6 1.19 9.45 14.00
CA GLN A 6 1.88 10.24 12.98
C GLN A 6 3.25 9.65 12.61
N GLU A 7 4.02 9.16 13.59
CA GLU A 7 5.30 8.50 13.32
C GLU A 7 5.09 7.21 12.50
N ARG A 8 4.04 6.45 12.81
CA ARG A 8 3.71 5.22 12.07
C ARG A 8 3.20 5.51 10.66
N ILE A 9 2.45 6.59 10.45
CA ILE A 9 2.08 7.06 9.11
C ILE A 9 3.34 7.35 8.28
N ARG A 10 4.37 8.01 8.84
CA ARG A 10 5.64 8.21 8.14
C ARG A 10 6.34 6.89 7.77
N ILE A 11 6.23 5.86 8.61
CA ILE A 11 6.78 4.53 8.30
C ILE A 11 6.05 3.89 7.11
N VAL A 12 4.73 4.05 7.04
CA VAL A 12 3.91 3.59 5.92
C VAL A 12 4.31 4.31 4.63
N GLU A 13 4.46 5.64 4.66
CA GLU A 13 4.92 6.44 3.51
C GLU A 13 6.32 6.03 3.03
N LYS A 14 7.25 5.81 3.97
CA LYS A 14 8.61 5.36 3.65
C LYS A 14 8.61 3.97 3.00
N THR A 15 7.78 3.05 3.49
CA THR A 15 7.70 1.69 2.92
C THR A 15 7.03 1.69 1.54
N GLU A 16 6.04 2.55 1.30
CA GLU A 16 5.45 2.76 -0.03
C GLU A 16 6.48 3.34 -1.02
N LEU A 17 7.27 4.33 -0.59
CA LEU A 17 8.36 4.88 -1.39
C LEU A 17 9.39 3.81 -1.77
N ILE A 18 9.79 2.97 -0.81
CA ILE A 18 10.72 1.85 -1.04
C ILE A 18 10.12 0.89 -2.08
N MET A 19 8.84 0.56 -1.95
CA MET A 19 8.15 -0.33 -2.87
C MET A 19 8.15 0.23 -4.31
N ASN A 20 7.87 1.52 -4.48
CA ASN A 20 7.95 2.20 -5.78
C ASN A 20 9.37 2.17 -6.37
N LEU A 21 10.39 2.41 -5.54
CA LEU A 21 11.80 2.35 -5.96
C LEU A 21 12.22 0.94 -6.38
N LEU A 22 11.79 -0.09 -5.64
CA LEU A 22 12.06 -1.49 -5.98
C LEU A 22 11.35 -1.89 -7.27
N GLN A 23 10.12 -1.41 -7.48
CA GLN A 23 9.38 -1.64 -8.72
C GLN A 23 10.11 -1.00 -9.90
N TYR A 24 10.59 0.25 -9.76
CA TYR A 24 11.43 0.90 -10.77
C TYR A 24 12.72 0.11 -11.06
N ARG A 25 13.41 -0.37 -10.02
CA ARG A 25 14.61 -1.21 -10.18
C ARG A 25 14.32 -2.52 -10.92
N MET A 26 13.15 -3.13 -10.69
CA MET A 26 12.72 -4.32 -11.40
C MET A 26 12.48 -4.04 -12.90
N TYR A 27 11.93 -2.87 -13.24
CA TYR A 27 11.83 -2.43 -14.64
C TYR A 27 13.20 -2.20 -15.27
N GLU A 28 14.16 -1.57 -14.56
CA GLU A 28 15.51 -1.37 -15.08
C GLU A 28 16.23 -2.69 -15.37
N ILE A 29 16.13 -3.67 -14.47
CA ILE A 29 16.73 -5.01 -14.66
C ILE A 29 16.16 -5.67 -15.92
N ARG A 30 14.84 -5.57 -16.13
CA ARG A 30 14.17 -6.13 -17.32
C ARG A 30 14.61 -5.43 -18.60
N LEU A 31 14.73 -4.10 -18.57
CA LEU A 31 15.14 -3.34 -19.73
C LEU A 31 16.60 -3.64 -20.10
N ARG A 32 17.52 -3.67 -19.11
CA ARG A 32 18.92 -4.03 -19.35
C ARG A 32 19.06 -5.42 -19.97
N PHE A 33 18.31 -6.39 -19.44
CA PHE A 33 18.27 -7.75 -20.01
C PHE A 33 17.79 -7.73 -21.47
N HIS A 34 16.74 -6.96 -21.78
CA HIS A 34 16.26 -6.85 -23.15
C HIS A 34 17.32 -6.23 -24.09
N ASP A 35 17.96 -5.14 -23.66
CA ASP A 35 19.02 -4.47 -24.43
C ASP A 35 20.23 -5.40 -24.67
N GLU A 36 20.65 -6.14 -23.63
CA GLU A 36 21.75 -7.11 -23.72
C GLU A 36 21.41 -8.26 -24.69
N ILE A 37 20.24 -8.87 -24.57
CA ILE A 37 19.77 -9.91 -25.50
C ILE A 37 19.66 -9.38 -26.92
N GLN A 38 19.14 -8.17 -27.12
CA GLN A 38 19.06 -7.56 -28.44
C GLN A 38 20.46 -7.32 -29.04
N SER A 39 21.43 -6.92 -28.22
CA SER A 39 22.82 -6.75 -28.66
C SER A 39 23.44 -8.07 -29.09
N ILE A 40 23.27 -9.15 -28.31
CA ILE A 40 23.80 -10.49 -28.60
C ILE A 40 23.16 -11.06 -29.88
N ASN A 41 21.84 -10.94 -30.03
CA ASN A 41 21.14 -11.38 -31.24
C ASN A 41 21.59 -10.59 -32.49
N SER A 42 21.91 -9.30 -32.32
CA SER A 42 22.41 -8.48 -33.43
C SER A 42 23.83 -8.87 -33.85
N THR A 43 24.67 -9.31 -32.91
CA THR A 43 26.01 -9.84 -33.20
C THR A 43 25.94 -11.22 -33.83
N GLU A 44 25.04 -12.09 -33.35
CA GLU A 44 24.78 -13.42 -33.92
C GLU A 44 24.31 -13.32 -35.37
N LYS A 45 23.37 -12.42 -35.67
CA LYS A 45 22.91 -12.21 -37.06
C LYS A 45 24.04 -11.76 -37.99
N ARG A 46 24.93 -10.88 -37.52
CA ARG A 46 26.10 -10.40 -38.28
C ARG A 46 27.14 -11.49 -38.51
N THR A 47 27.36 -12.38 -37.54
CA THR A 47 28.30 -13.50 -37.69
C THR A 47 27.73 -14.59 -38.58
N GLN A 48 26.43 -14.85 -38.50
CA GLN A 48 25.74 -15.79 -39.37
C GLN A 48 25.75 -15.34 -40.84
N ASP A 49 25.40 -14.08 -41.12
CA ASP A 49 25.45 -13.50 -42.48
C ASP A 49 26.88 -13.56 -43.07
N ARG A 50 27.93 -13.46 -42.23
CA ARG A 50 29.34 -13.54 -42.65
C ARG A 50 29.80 -14.97 -42.92
N ASN A 51 29.39 -15.92 -42.09
CA ASN A 51 29.77 -17.33 -42.21
C ASN A 51 29.08 -18.02 -43.40
N ASP A 52 27.88 -17.60 -43.78
CA ASP A 52 27.18 -18.08 -44.99
C ASP A 52 27.89 -17.67 -46.28
N VAL A 53 28.66 -16.57 -46.27
CA VAL A 53 29.47 -16.09 -47.40
C VAL A 53 30.82 -16.82 -47.51
N GLU A 54 31.45 -17.17 -46.38
CA GLU A 54 32.79 -17.80 -46.35
C GLU A 54 32.75 -19.34 -46.38
N GLY A 55 31.56 -19.97 -46.32
CA GLY A 55 31.39 -21.42 -46.45
C GLY A 55 31.97 -22.25 -45.28
N ASN A 56 32.32 -21.59 -44.18
CA ASN A 56 33.05 -22.19 -43.06
C ASN A 56 32.10 -22.69 -41.95
N ARG A 57 31.36 -23.76 -42.24
CA ARG A 57 30.30 -24.32 -41.36
C ARG A 57 30.75 -24.65 -39.94
N VAL A 58 31.99 -25.11 -39.76
CA VAL A 58 32.50 -25.52 -38.44
C VAL A 58 32.75 -24.31 -37.53
N ALA A 59 33.28 -23.21 -38.08
CA ALA A 59 33.47 -21.96 -37.34
C ALA A 59 32.15 -21.32 -36.92
N GLY A 60 31.12 -21.40 -37.78
CA GLY A 60 29.76 -20.94 -37.45
C GLY A 60 29.14 -21.71 -36.28
N CYS A 61 29.28 -23.04 -36.22
CA CYS A 61 28.79 -23.82 -35.09
C CYS A 61 29.43 -23.43 -33.75
N PHE A 62 30.75 -23.17 -33.71
CA PHE A 62 31.42 -22.74 -32.47
C PHE A 62 30.94 -21.37 -32.00
N GLN A 63 30.71 -20.43 -32.92
CA GLN A 63 30.20 -19.10 -32.59
C GLN A 63 28.76 -19.15 -32.05
N ILE A 64 27.91 -20.02 -32.62
CA ILE A 64 26.53 -20.23 -32.11
C ILE A 64 26.56 -20.77 -30.68
N ILE A 65 27.44 -21.75 -30.39
CA ILE A 65 27.58 -22.30 -29.03
C ILE A 65 28.07 -21.24 -28.04
N GLU A 66 28.97 -20.35 -28.47
CA GLU A 66 29.48 -19.26 -27.64
C GLU A 66 28.40 -18.21 -27.36
N THR A 67 27.60 -17.82 -28.37
CA THR A 67 26.46 -16.92 -28.17
C THR A 67 25.36 -17.53 -27.32
N GLU A 68 25.06 -18.83 -27.48
CA GLU A 68 24.11 -19.54 -26.62
C GLU A 68 24.57 -19.56 -25.15
N LYS A 69 25.87 -19.71 -24.92
CA LYS A 69 26.46 -19.63 -23.58
C LYS A 69 26.35 -18.22 -23.00
N GLU A 70 26.65 -17.18 -23.78
CA GLU A 70 26.50 -15.78 -23.35
C GLU A 70 25.04 -15.43 -23.02
N ILE A 71 24.08 -15.92 -23.81
CA ILE A 71 22.64 -15.78 -23.53
C ILE A 71 22.28 -16.47 -22.21
N ALA A 72 22.77 -17.68 -21.97
CA ALA A 72 22.50 -18.41 -20.73
C ALA A 72 23.10 -17.70 -19.49
N GLU A 73 24.31 -17.15 -19.60
CA GLU A 73 24.93 -16.36 -18.52
C GLU A 73 24.17 -15.05 -18.24
N CYS A 74 23.72 -14.36 -19.30
CA CYS A 74 22.87 -13.17 -19.19
C CYS A 74 21.51 -13.49 -18.51
N GLN A 75 20.85 -14.58 -18.91
CA GLN A 75 19.61 -15.07 -18.31
C GLN A 75 19.78 -15.40 -16.82
N ASN A 76 20.84 -16.14 -16.46
CA ASN A 76 21.13 -16.48 -15.07
C ASN A 76 21.36 -15.23 -14.21
N THR A 77 22.05 -14.22 -14.75
CA THR A 77 22.31 -12.97 -14.04
C THR A 77 21.03 -12.16 -13.85
N TYR A 78 20.19 -12.06 -14.89
CA TYR A 78 18.86 -11.46 -14.81
C TYR A 78 17.99 -12.16 -13.76
N ASP A 79 17.90 -13.48 -13.79
CA ASP A 79 17.05 -14.25 -12.86
C ASP A 79 17.52 -14.12 -11.40
N ALA A 80 18.82 -14.00 -11.16
CA ALA A 80 19.38 -13.76 -9.83
C ALA A 80 19.03 -12.37 -9.31
N GLN A 81 19.22 -11.33 -10.13
CA GLN A 81 18.90 -9.95 -9.76
C GLN A 81 17.38 -9.74 -9.60
N HIS A 82 16.58 -10.29 -10.51
CA HIS A 82 15.13 -10.23 -10.47
C HIS A 82 14.58 -10.95 -9.23
N ARG A 83 15.11 -12.12 -8.87
CA ARG A 83 14.74 -12.80 -7.61
C ARG A 83 15.09 -11.95 -6.39
N CYS A 84 16.30 -11.40 -6.33
CA CYS A 84 16.75 -10.58 -5.20
C CYS A 84 15.85 -9.35 -4.99
N VAL A 85 15.52 -8.60 -6.05
CA VAL A 85 14.64 -7.43 -5.95
C VAL A 85 13.20 -7.84 -5.59
N LYS A 86 12.72 -8.96 -6.13
CA LYS A 86 11.38 -9.48 -5.79
C LYS A 86 11.28 -9.88 -4.31
N GLU A 87 12.32 -10.48 -3.74
CA GLU A 87 12.39 -10.83 -2.32
C GLU A 87 12.39 -9.56 -1.44
N GLN A 88 13.17 -8.55 -1.81
CA GLN A 88 13.15 -7.25 -1.13
C GLN A 88 11.77 -6.58 -1.19
N MET A 89 11.05 -6.72 -2.30
CA MET A 89 9.71 -6.18 -2.46
C MET A 89 8.70 -6.89 -1.55
N LEU A 90 8.78 -8.22 -1.45
CA LEU A 90 7.96 -9.00 -0.51
C LEU A 90 8.24 -8.63 0.95
N GLU A 91 9.50 -8.41 1.31
CA GLU A 91 9.86 -7.97 2.67
C GLU A 91 9.33 -6.56 2.96
N ALA A 92 9.47 -5.63 2.02
CA ALA A 92 8.93 -4.28 2.14
C ALA A 92 7.39 -4.31 2.28
N GLN A 93 6.70 -5.14 1.50
CA GLN A 93 5.26 -5.34 1.57
C GLN A 93 4.84 -5.91 2.94
N ALA A 94 5.51 -6.95 3.43
CA ALA A 94 5.20 -7.52 4.75
C ALA A 94 5.38 -6.49 5.88
N ARG A 95 6.38 -5.60 5.78
CA ARG A 95 6.59 -4.50 6.72
C ARG A 95 5.52 -3.42 6.62
N TYR A 96 5.07 -3.09 5.41
CA TYR A 96 3.96 -2.18 5.16
C TYR A 96 2.68 -2.73 5.82
N GLU A 97 2.31 -3.97 5.52
CA GLU A 97 1.12 -4.64 6.07
C GLU A 97 1.17 -4.68 7.60
N LYS A 98 2.31 -5.03 8.18
CA LYS A 98 2.49 -5.02 9.64
C LYS A 98 2.28 -3.61 10.24
N SER A 99 2.76 -2.57 9.57
CA SER A 99 2.63 -1.19 10.05
C SER A 99 1.18 -0.68 9.96
N VAL A 100 0.48 -1.04 8.88
CA VAL A 100 -0.95 -0.76 8.68
C VAL A 100 -1.80 -1.45 9.74
N ASN A 101 -1.59 -2.75 10.00
CA ASN A 101 -2.36 -3.48 11.01
C ASN A 101 -2.23 -2.83 12.40
N ILE A 102 -1.03 -2.38 12.77
CA ILE A 102 -0.82 -1.70 14.06
C ILE A 102 -1.51 -0.33 14.09
N LEU A 103 -1.61 0.37 12.95
CA LEU A 103 -2.34 1.62 12.85
C LEU A 103 -3.86 1.39 12.99
N ASP A 104 -4.39 0.35 12.37
CA ASP A 104 -5.79 -0.06 12.47
C ASP A 104 -6.15 -0.42 13.92
N ASP A 105 -5.37 -1.30 14.56
CA ASP A 105 -5.54 -1.67 15.97
C ASP A 105 -5.46 -0.44 16.89
N GLY A 106 -4.50 0.44 16.62
CA GLY A 106 -4.31 1.68 17.38
C GLY A 106 -5.49 2.64 17.27
N LEU A 107 -6.07 2.74 16.06
CA LEU A 107 -7.27 3.54 15.82
C LEU A 107 -8.50 2.95 16.50
N GLU A 108 -8.66 1.63 16.48
CA GLU A 108 -9.78 0.94 17.14
C GLU A 108 -9.74 1.13 18.67
N VAL A 109 -8.56 1.00 19.28
CA VAL A 109 -8.36 1.32 20.71
C VAL A 109 -8.70 2.78 20.99
N MET A 110 -8.33 3.70 20.10
CA MET A 110 -8.66 5.13 20.25
C MET A 110 -10.18 5.37 20.16
N LYS A 111 -10.87 4.74 19.19
CA LYS A 111 -12.34 4.77 19.08
C LYS A 111 -13.00 4.31 20.38
N LYS A 112 -12.57 3.16 20.91
CA LYS A 112 -13.11 2.58 22.14
C LYS A 112 -12.89 3.50 23.35
N ASN A 113 -11.68 4.05 23.50
CA ASN A 113 -11.37 4.96 24.60
C ASN A 113 -12.17 6.27 24.51
N PHE A 114 -12.36 6.79 23.29
CA PHE A 114 -13.16 7.99 23.07
C PHE A 114 -14.64 7.74 23.39
N SER A 115 -15.22 6.62 22.93
CA SER A 115 -16.59 6.24 23.29
C SER A 115 -16.78 6.06 24.79
N ASN A 116 -15.80 5.44 25.48
CA ASN A 116 -15.84 5.30 26.94
C ASN A 116 -15.77 6.65 27.65
N LEU A 117 -14.94 7.58 27.16
CA LEU A 117 -14.87 8.94 27.70
C LEU A 117 -16.19 9.68 27.51
N LEU A 118 -16.81 9.57 26.34
CA LEU A 118 -18.12 10.16 26.06
C LEU A 118 -19.19 9.63 27.03
N LEU A 119 -19.20 8.32 27.26
CA LEU A 119 -20.14 7.65 28.15
C LEU A 119 -19.92 8.04 29.62
N LEU A 120 -18.67 8.21 30.05
CA LEU A 120 -18.34 8.73 31.39
C LEU A 120 -18.81 10.19 31.55
N LEU A 121 -18.63 11.03 30.54
CA LEU A 121 -19.10 12.43 30.56
C LEU A 121 -20.64 12.51 30.58
N GLU A 122 -21.33 11.64 29.84
CA GLU A 122 -22.79 11.54 29.89
C GLU A 122 -23.29 11.05 31.27
N ALA A 123 -22.61 10.06 31.86
CA ALA A 123 -22.93 9.58 33.20
C ALA A 123 -22.67 10.66 34.27
N GLU A 124 -21.57 11.41 34.16
CA GLU A 124 -21.25 12.52 35.05
C GLU A 124 -22.28 13.66 34.92
N LYS A 125 -22.73 13.95 33.68
CA LYS A 125 -23.84 14.87 33.42
C LYS A 125 -25.14 14.43 34.08
N ALA A 126 -25.49 13.14 33.99
CA ALA A 126 -26.69 12.60 34.63
C ALA A 126 -26.62 12.67 36.16
N ILE A 127 -25.43 12.61 36.75
CA ILE A 127 -25.20 12.79 38.19
C ILE A 127 -25.22 14.28 38.58
N MET A 128 -24.81 15.18 37.68
CA MET A 128 -24.66 16.62 37.90
C MET A 128 -25.91 17.46 37.59
N GLU A 129 -27.08 16.86 37.31
CA GLU A 129 -28.35 17.57 37.07
C GLU A 129 -28.83 18.48 38.25
N GLU A 130 -28.09 18.58 39.37
CA GLU A 130 -28.31 19.58 40.43
C GLU A 130 -27.48 20.89 40.27
N LYS A 131 -26.53 21.00 39.35
CA LYS A 131 -25.79 22.26 39.10
C LYS A 131 -25.76 22.60 37.61
N GLN A 132 -26.38 23.73 37.26
CA GLN A 132 -26.38 24.34 35.93
C GLN A 132 -24.95 24.47 35.37
N PHE A 133 -24.55 23.55 34.49
CA PHE A 133 -23.47 23.74 33.53
C PHE A 133 -23.97 23.26 32.16
N SER A 134 -23.72 24.06 31.12
CA SER A 134 -24.19 23.79 29.75
C SER A 134 -23.33 22.71 29.09
N LEU A 135 -23.93 21.93 28.18
CA LEU A 135 -23.21 20.94 27.35
C LEU A 135 -22.08 21.60 26.54
N GLU A 136 -22.29 22.84 26.08
CA GLU A 136 -21.30 23.69 25.42
C GLU A 136 -20.09 23.99 26.31
N ASP A 137 -20.25 24.12 27.63
CA ASP A 137 -19.15 24.47 28.53
C ASP A 137 -18.20 23.28 28.74
N VAL A 138 -18.73 22.05 28.79
CA VAL A 138 -17.94 20.81 28.90
C VAL A 138 -17.28 20.45 27.56
N LYS A 139 -18.00 20.66 26.43
CA LYS A 139 -17.45 20.56 25.08
C LYS A 139 -16.36 21.59 24.77
N ASN A 140 -16.38 22.74 25.45
CA ASN A 140 -15.34 23.76 25.35
C ASN A 140 -14.17 23.50 26.31
N PHE A 141 -14.40 22.85 27.46
CA PHE A 141 -13.36 22.61 28.48
C PHE A 141 -12.39 21.50 28.08
N ILE A 142 -12.89 20.45 27.43
CA ILE A 142 -12.08 19.46 26.70
C ILE A 142 -12.24 19.86 25.25
N ALA A 143 -11.17 20.19 24.53
CA ALA A 143 -11.22 20.47 23.10
C ALA A 143 -11.66 19.23 22.28
N MET A 144 -12.90 18.76 22.47
CA MET A 144 -13.47 17.54 21.91
C MET A 144 -13.64 17.68 20.41
N GLU A 145 -13.97 18.87 19.91
CA GLU A 145 -13.98 19.20 18.47
C GLU A 145 -12.63 18.88 17.81
N ASN A 146 -11.52 19.11 18.51
CA ASN A 146 -10.18 18.79 17.98
C ASN A 146 -9.89 17.28 18.00
N VAL A 147 -10.49 16.52 18.92
CA VAL A 147 -10.30 15.06 19.00
C VAL A 147 -11.19 14.35 17.98
N GLU A 148 -12.42 14.80 17.82
CA GLU A 148 -13.37 14.31 16.83
C GLU A 148 -12.88 14.56 15.39
N ALA A 149 -12.40 15.77 15.10
CA ALA A 149 -11.78 16.08 13.80
C ALA A 149 -10.51 15.24 13.51
N VAL A 150 -9.71 14.93 14.54
CA VAL A 150 -8.54 14.05 14.41
C VAL A 150 -8.97 12.60 14.17
N MET A 151 -10.03 12.15 14.83
CA MET A 151 -10.62 10.82 14.65
C MET A 151 -11.21 10.62 13.25
N GLU A 152 -11.89 11.65 12.73
CA GLU A 152 -12.43 11.67 11.37
C GLU A 152 -11.30 11.59 10.34
N ARG A 153 -10.26 12.44 10.48
CA ARG A 153 -9.06 12.38 9.61
C ARG A 153 -8.38 11.01 9.61
N PHE A 154 -8.24 10.36 10.77
CA PHE A 154 -7.65 9.02 10.83
C PHE A 154 -8.57 7.95 10.21
N THR A 155 -9.88 8.11 10.31
CA THR A 155 -10.84 7.19 9.69
C THR A 155 -10.86 7.34 8.16
N GLU A 156 -10.77 8.57 7.65
CA GLU A 156 -10.57 8.83 6.23
C GLU A 156 -9.27 8.20 5.72
N MET A 157 -8.16 8.41 6.43
CA MET A 157 -6.88 7.79 6.09
C MET A 157 -6.96 6.26 6.13
N GLN A 158 -7.65 5.65 7.09
CA GLN A 158 -7.87 4.21 7.12
C GLN A 158 -8.55 3.71 5.83
N THR A 159 -9.55 4.45 5.31
CA THR A 159 -10.22 4.09 4.05
C THR A 159 -9.36 4.32 2.81
N GLU A 160 -8.47 5.32 2.84
CA GLU A 160 -7.54 5.64 1.76
C GLU A 160 -6.20 4.83 1.84
N GLY A 161 -6.05 3.95 2.83
CA GLY A 161 -4.87 3.09 3.01
C GLY A 161 -3.69 3.73 3.76
N TRP A 162 -3.98 4.59 4.73
CA TRP A 162 -3.03 5.36 5.56
C TRP A 162 -2.11 6.29 4.77
N LYS A 163 -2.60 6.80 3.63
CA LYS A 163 -1.89 7.77 2.79
C LYS A 163 -2.16 9.19 3.26
N THR A 164 -1.13 10.02 3.36
CA THR A 164 -1.34 11.46 3.53
C THR A 164 -1.56 12.09 2.15
N ARG A 165 -2.57 12.94 2.01
CA ARG A 165 -2.67 13.82 0.83
C ARG A 165 -1.39 14.66 0.81
N ALA A 166 -0.69 14.62 -0.33
CA ALA A 166 0.70 15.05 -0.57
C ALA A 166 1.05 16.52 -0.22
N VAL A 167 0.19 17.25 0.48
CA VAL A 167 0.36 18.67 0.82
C VAL A 167 1.18 18.87 2.09
N ASP A 168 1.22 17.90 3.02
CA ASP A 168 1.69 18.22 4.38
C ASP A 168 3.10 17.77 4.75
N ASN A 169 3.76 16.81 4.10
CA ASN A 169 5.18 16.50 4.35
C ASN A 169 5.80 15.76 3.16
N VAL A 170 6.24 16.50 2.15
CA VAL A 170 7.20 15.97 1.17
C VAL A 170 8.51 15.74 1.93
N SER A 171 8.69 14.51 2.40
CA SER A 171 9.86 14.01 3.13
C SER A 171 11.14 14.70 2.65
N ASP A 172 11.98 15.17 3.58
CA ASP A 172 13.26 15.86 3.37
C ASP A 172 14.32 15.08 2.56
N LEU A 173 13.99 13.87 2.08
CA LEU A 173 14.88 12.99 1.32
C LEU A 173 15.43 13.57 0.02
N PRO A 174 14.62 14.18 -0.86
CA PRO A 174 15.07 14.47 -2.20
C PRO A 174 15.66 15.89 -2.31
N ALA A 175 15.64 16.68 -1.23
CA ALA A 175 16.29 18.00 -1.15
C ALA A 175 17.82 17.96 -1.25
N THR A 176 18.47 16.85 -0.86
CA THR A 176 19.94 16.73 -0.95
C THR A 176 20.45 16.59 -2.39
N LYS A 177 19.57 16.29 -3.36
CA LYS A 177 19.89 16.22 -4.80
C LYS A 177 18.91 17.00 -5.68
N GLY A 178 18.06 17.84 -5.08
CA GLY A 178 17.10 18.69 -5.77
C GLY A 178 16.01 17.98 -6.55
N LEU A 179 15.51 16.86 -6.02
CA LEU A 179 14.37 16.12 -6.57
C LEU A 179 13.14 16.27 -5.66
N LYS A 180 11.95 15.98 -6.17
CA LYS A 180 10.66 15.91 -5.49
C LYS A 180 9.87 14.78 -6.14
N ILE A 181 9.00 14.12 -5.39
CA ILE A 181 8.16 13.05 -5.94
C ILE A 181 6.73 13.57 -6.02
N THR A 182 6.11 13.47 -7.20
CA THR A 182 4.70 13.88 -7.39
C THR A 182 3.75 12.91 -6.69
N SER A 183 2.49 13.32 -6.48
CA SER A 183 1.39 12.48 -5.97
C SER A 183 1.15 11.17 -6.74
N THR A 184 1.76 11.02 -7.92
CA THR A 184 1.71 9.84 -8.78
C THR A 184 2.99 8.99 -8.75
N GLY A 185 3.93 9.27 -7.84
CA GLY A 185 5.18 8.51 -7.70
C GLY A 185 6.27 8.84 -8.71
N LEU A 186 6.16 9.93 -9.47
CA LEU A 186 7.13 10.34 -10.49
C LEU A 186 8.21 11.27 -9.91
N LEU A 187 9.46 11.11 -10.37
CA LEU A 187 10.59 11.97 -10.01
C LEU A 187 10.53 13.31 -10.76
N VAL A 188 10.56 14.41 -10.00
CA VAL A 188 10.49 15.79 -10.45
C VAL A 188 11.71 16.54 -9.90
N THR A 189 12.26 17.49 -10.63
CA THR A 189 13.31 18.40 -10.12
C THR A 189 12.73 19.48 -9.19
N GLU A 190 13.58 20.18 -8.44
CA GLU A 190 13.21 21.33 -7.59
C GLU A 190 12.38 22.40 -8.33
N SER A 191 12.57 22.52 -9.65
CA SER A 191 11.83 23.45 -10.52
C SER A 191 10.49 22.91 -11.04
N GLY A 192 10.02 21.75 -10.58
CA GLY A 192 8.73 21.18 -11.02
C GLY A 192 8.77 20.47 -12.38
N ARG A 193 9.95 20.30 -12.99
CA ARG A 193 10.12 19.59 -14.27
C ARG A 193 10.26 18.10 -14.02
N GLN A 194 9.40 17.30 -14.64
CA GLN A 194 9.47 15.84 -14.61
C GLN A 194 10.78 15.37 -15.22
N VAL A 195 11.49 14.48 -14.53
CA VAL A 195 12.77 13.95 -15.00
C VAL A 195 12.51 12.83 -15.99
N THR A 196 13.02 12.98 -17.20
CA THR A 196 12.90 11.93 -18.24
C THR A 196 13.88 10.80 -17.94
N TYR A 197 13.54 9.56 -18.30
CA TYR A 197 14.36 8.37 -18.08
C TYR A 197 15.84 8.53 -18.53
N GLN A 198 16.06 9.21 -19.66
CA GLN A 198 17.41 9.49 -20.18
C GLN A 198 18.20 10.50 -19.32
N GLU A 199 17.55 11.53 -18.77
CA GLU A 199 18.18 12.51 -17.87
C GLU A 199 18.57 11.87 -16.53
N ALA A 200 17.74 10.96 -16.00
CA ALA A 200 18.03 10.23 -14.76
C ALA A 200 19.25 9.30 -14.89
N ARG A 201 19.39 8.66 -16.05
CA ARG A 201 20.50 7.77 -16.40
C ARG A 201 21.80 8.54 -16.63
N GLU A 202 21.75 9.68 -17.32
CA GLU A 202 22.92 10.52 -17.59
C GLU A 202 23.53 11.16 -16.34
N GLN A 203 22.70 11.49 -15.35
CA GLN A 203 23.14 12.14 -14.11
C GLN A 203 23.56 11.15 -13.00
N LYS A 204 23.50 9.83 -13.24
CA LYS A 204 23.82 8.77 -12.25
C LYS A 204 23.17 9.01 -10.88
N LEU A 205 21.94 9.51 -10.87
CA LEU A 205 21.28 9.97 -9.64
C LEU A 205 21.04 8.84 -8.62
N LEU A 206 21.00 7.60 -9.11
CA LEU A 206 20.65 6.37 -8.37
C LEU A 206 21.83 5.42 -8.13
N ASP A 207 23.01 5.69 -8.69
CA ASP A 207 24.19 4.84 -8.45
C ASP A 207 24.69 5.05 -7.01
N ASN A 208 24.86 3.95 -6.27
CA ASN A 208 25.33 3.88 -4.88
C ASN A 208 24.39 4.43 -3.79
N ILE A 209 23.06 4.40 -4.00
CA ILE A 209 22.14 4.60 -2.86
C ILE A 209 22.12 3.31 -2.02
N LYS A 210 22.87 3.29 -0.92
CA LYS A 210 22.68 2.32 0.15
C LYS A 210 21.35 2.63 0.84
N ILE A 211 20.29 1.97 0.38
CA ILE A 211 18.91 2.09 0.87
C ILE A 211 18.83 1.96 2.41
N PHE A 212 19.79 1.27 3.03
CA PHE A 212 19.85 1.05 4.46
C PHE A 212 20.55 2.14 5.29
N ASP A 213 21.31 3.06 4.69
CA ASP A 213 21.91 4.18 5.44
C ASP A 213 20.81 5.19 5.87
N PHE A 214 19.62 5.10 5.27
CA PHE A 214 18.46 5.94 5.57
C PHE A 214 17.59 5.44 6.75
N VAL A 215 17.92 4.27 7.29
CA VAL A 215 17.15 3.62 8.37
C VAL A 215 17.53 4.16 9.76
N TYR A 216 18.65 4.87 9.89
CA TYR A 216 19.16 5.39 11.16
C TYR A 216 19.57 6.86 11.06
N GLU A 217 18.61 7.77 10.97
CA GLU A 217 18.82 9.14 11.46
C GLU A 217 17.55 9.62 12.17
N GLN A 218 17.65 9.66 13.50
CA GLN A 218 16.72 10.36 14.37
C GLN A 218 17.02 11.87 14.35
N ASP A 219 15.96 12.63 14.58
CA ASP A 219 15.92 14.01 15.08
C ASP A 219 16.49 15.14 14.22
N LYS A 220 15.60 15.98 13.67
CA LYS A 220 15.41 17.40 14.10
C LYS A 220 14.42 18.18 13.20
N LYS A 221 13.37 18.73 13.85
CA LYS A 221 12.80 20.11 13.77
C LYS A 221 12.59 20.73 12.37
N SER A 222 11.43 21.26 11.94
CA SER A 222 10.56 22.32 12.51
C SER A 222 10.11 23.22 11.34
N SER A 223 8.83 23.23 10.95
CA SER A 223 7.85 24.33 11.12
C SER A 223 7.85 25.48 10.08
N ASN A 224 6.62 25.88 9.68
CA ASN A 224 6.15 27.11 8.99
C ASN A 224 6.21 27.09 7.43
N ASP A 225 5.28 27.66 6.64
CA ASP A 225 4.08 28.48 6.88
C ASP A 225 3.18 28.53 5.61
N LEU A 226 1.93 28.94 5.80
CA LEU A 226 0.84 29.17 4.83
C LEU A 226 1.08 30.34 3.83
N MET A 227 0.37 30.33 2.68
CA MET A 227 -0.37 31.46 2.00
C MET A 227 -0.79 30.98 0.58
N SER A 228 -2.04 30.95 0.08
CA SER A 228 -3.18 31.89 -0.04
C SER A 228 -2.97 33.11 -0.95
N VAL A 229 -3.47 33.09 -2.21
CA VAL A 229 -3.86 34.29 -2.98
C VAL A 229 -5.02 33.99 -3.97
N LYS A 230 -5.94 34.96 -4.04
CA LYS A 230 -7.21 35.06 -4.78
C LYS A 230 -7.07 35.50 -6.25
N SER A 231 -8.16 35.25 -6.96
CA SER A 231 -8.59 35.63 -8.31
C SER A 231 -8.79 37.15 -8.57
N ALA A 232 -8.68 37.54 -9.85
CA ALA A 232 -9.41 38.62 -10.56
C ALA A 232 -8.93 38.63 -12.04
N ALA A 233 -9.75 38.36 -13.07
CA ALA A 233 -10.82 39.15 -13.71
C ALA A 233 -10.38 39.75 -15.07
N GLU A 234 -11.07 39.26 -16.11
CA GLU A 234 -11.57 39.92 -17.34
C GLU A 234 -10.66 40.71 -18.30
N SER A 235 -10.76 40.39 -19.60
CA SER A 235 -11.00 41.40 -20.67
C SER A 235 -11.48 40.82 -22.02
N LYS A 236 -12.68 41.28 -22.39
CA LYS A 236 -13.41 41.52 -23.65
C LYS A 236 -12.84 41.15 -25.05
N SER A 237 -13.66 40.33 -25.73
CA SER A 237 -14.24 40.38 -27.09
C SER A 237 -13.56 41.12 -28.26
N SER A 238 -13.45 40.41 -29.39
CA SER A 238 -13.91 40.88 -30.72
C SER A 238 -14.05 39.68 -31.68
N GLY A 239 -15.07 39.68 -32.55
CA GLY A 239 -15.12 38.74 -33.69
C GLY A 239 -16.51 38.18 -33.97
N ASP A 240 -17.24 38.86 -34.83
CA ASP A 240 -18.48 38.46 -35.48
C ASP A 240 -18.32 37.15 -36.28
N SER A 241 -19.10 36.10 -35.95
CA SER A 241 -19.58 35.08 -36.90
C SER A 241 -20.53 34.08 -36.21
N SER A 242 -21.74 33.92 -36.78
CA SER A 242 -22.73 32.86 -36.51
C SER A 242 -23.28 32.75 -35.09
N ARG A 243 -24.59 33.04 -34.92
CA ARG A 243 -25.32 32.79 -33.66
C ARG A 243 -25.36 31.29 -33.35
N MET A 244 -24.41 30.79 -32.58
CA MET A 244 -24.50 29.49 -31.90
C MET A 244 -25.69 29.50 -30.93
N THR A 245 -26.42 28.39 -30.89
CA THR A 245 -27.53 28.23 -29.94
C THR A 245 -26.99 28.08 -28.52
N SER A 246 -27.82 28.32 -27.49
CA SER A 246 -27.42 28.12 -26.10
C SER A 246 -27.01 26.67 -25.80
N GLU A 247 -27.55 25.71 -26.56
CA GLU A 247 -27.22 24.29 -26.45
C GLU A 247 -25.82 24.00 -27.00
N ASP A 248 -25.45 24.60 -28.15
CA ASP A 248 -24.11 24.44 -28.74
C ASP A 248 -23.01 24.97 -27.81
N VAL A 249 -23.28 26.10 -27.13
CA VAL A 249 -22.33 26.69 -26.18
C VAL A 249 -22.15 25.81 -24.95
N ASN A 250 -23.23 25.21 -24.44
CA ASN A 250 -23.15 24.30 -23.30
C ASN A 250 -22.41 23.01 -23.68
N TYR A 251 -22.74 22.42 -24.83
CA TYR A 251 -22.06 21.23 -25.33
C TYR A 251 -20.54 21.44 -25.45
N LEU A 252 -20.12 22.58 -25.99
CA LEU A 252 -18.70 22.93 -26.12
C LEU A 252 -18.03 23.16 -24.77
N LYS A 253 -18.71 23.81 -23.82
CA LYS A 253 -18.16 24.00 -22.47
C LYS A 253 -17.95 22.67 -21.76
N GLU A 254 -18.90 21.75 -21.87
CA GLU A 254 -18.83 20.45 -21.20
C GLU A 254 -17.75 19.55 -21.82
N ASN A 255 -17.70 19.44 -23.15
CA ASN A 255 -16.83 18.48 -23.82
C ASN A 255 -15.45 19.04 -24.16
N LEU A 256 -15.36 20.33 -24.48
CA LEU A 256 -14.14 20.97 -24.97
C LEU A 256 -13.62 22.07 -24.04
N GLY A 257 -14.40 22.53 -23.06
CA GLY A 257 -14.02 23.63 -22.17
C GLY A 257 -12.78 23.31 -21.33
N ILE A 258 -12.79 22.17 -20.65
CA ILE A 258 -11.66 21.71 -19.82
C ILE A 258 -10.40 21.46 -20.67
N PRO A 259 -10.42 20.60 -21.72
CA PRO A 259 -9.22 20.30 -22.48
C PRO A 259 -8.68 21.53 -23.22
N LEU A 260 -9.51 22.41 -23.77
CA LEU A 260 -9.02 23.63 -24.42
C LEU A 260 -8.39 24.61 -23.42
N THR A 261 -8.98 24.77 -22.23
CA THR A 261 -8.42 25.69 -21.21
C THR A 261 -7.05 25.22 -20.75
N LEU A 262 -6.89 23.92 -20.49
CA LEU A 262 -5.62 23.33 -20.11
C LEU A 262 -4.58 23.39 -21.24
N ALA A 263 -4.98 23.07 -22.47
CA ALA A 263 -4.09 23.16 -23.61
C ALA A 263 -3.58 24.59 -23.85
N LEU A 264 -4.48 25.58 -23.75
CA LEU A 264 -4.13 26.98 -23.92
C LEU A 264 -3.20 27.47 -22.80
N ALA A 265 -3.46 27.06 -21.56
CA ALA A 265 -2.55 27.34 -20.45
C ALA A 265 -1.14 26.77 -20.73
N GLU A 266 -1.03 25.53 -21.20
CA GLU A 266 0.27 24.92 -21.53
C GLU A 266 0.94 25.56 -22.75
N ILE A 267 0.18 25.95 -23.77
CA ILE A 267 0.72 26.68 -24.93
C ILE A 267 1.28 28.04 -24.50
N THR A 268 0.62 28.74 -23.58
CA THR A 268 1.11 30.03 -23.08
C THR A 268 2.40 29.91 -22.28
N THR A 269 2.62 28.77 -21.62
CA THR A 269 3.85 28.52 -20.84
C THR A 269 4.99 27.99 -21.71
N VAL A 270 4.71 27.05 -22.63
CA VAL A 270 5.71 26.40 -23.48
C VAL A 270 6.10 27.27 -24.69
N GLN A 271 5.21 28.15 -25.15
CA GLN A 271 5.40 29.02 -26.32
C GLN A 271 5.98 28.27 -27.55
N PRO A 272 5.30 27.21 -28.03
CA PRO A 272 5.78 26.43 -29.15
C PRO A 272 5.85 27.26 -30.44
N LYS A 273 6.82 26.93 -31.30
CA LYS A 273 7.02 27.58 -32.61
C LYS A 273 5.79 27.50 -33.52
N ASP A 274 5.01 26.42 -33.40
CA ASP A 274 3.72 26.25 -34.06
C ASP A 274 2.64 25.88 -33.01
N PRO A 275 1.89 26.87 -32.49
CA PRO A 275 0.91 26.65 -31.43
C PRO A 275 -0.33 25.91 -31.90
N ILE A 276 -0.70 26.00 -33.19
CA ILE A 276 -1.87 25.30 -33.73
C ILE A 276 -1.56 23.81 -33.84
N HIS A 277 -0.38 23.47 -34.36
CA HIS A 277 0.04 22.07 -34.45
C HIS A 277 0.23 21.44 -33.06
N TYR A 278 0.80 22.20 -32.12
CA TYR A 278 0.96 21.74 -30.73
C TYR A 278 -0.39 21.47 -30.05
N LEU A 279 -1.37 22.36 -30.24
CA LEU A 279 -2.73 22.18 -29.71
C LEU A 279 -3.36 20.87 -30.18
N GLY A 280 -3.22 20.54 -31.47
CA GLY A 280 -3.74 19.28 -32.03
C GLY A 280 -3.16 18.05 -31.34
N HIS A 281 -1.83 18.01 -31.18
CA HIS A 281 -1.15 16.91 -30.48
C HIS A 281 -1.53 16.83 -29.01
N TRP A 282 -1.67 17.98 -28.35
CA TRP A 282 -2.06 18.05 -26.95
C TRP A 282 -3.45 17.47 -26.73
N LEU A 283 -4.42 17.86 -27.56
CA LEU A 283 -5.80 17.34 -27.47
C LEU A 283 -5.88 15.85 -27.75
N PHE A 284 -5.08 15.34 -28.70
CA PHE A 284 -4.99 13.91 -28.96
C PHE A 284 -4.43 13.14 -27.76
N LYS A 285 -3.33 13.65 -27.16
CA LYS A 285 -2.74 13.09 -25.94
C LYS A 285 -3.71 13.13 -24.76
N TYR A 286 -4.44 14.22 -24.58
CA TYR A 286 -5.44 14.35 -23.53
C TYR A 286 -6.51 13.27 -23.63
N ARG A 287 -7.07 13.06 -24.83
CA ARG A 287 -8.07 12.01 -25.07
C ARG A 287 -7.50 10.62 -24.79
N TYR A 288 -6.30 10.33 -25.29
CA TYR A 288 -5.64 9.05 -25.06
C TYR A 288 -5.42 8.78 -23.56
N ASN A 289 -5.01 9.80 -22.80
CA ASN A 289 -4.83 9.68 -21.35
C ASN A 289 -6.16 9.43 -20.62
N GLN A 290 -7.25 10.04 -21.08
CA GLN A 290 -8.58 9.81 -20.50
C GLN A 290 -9.03 8.36 -20.73
N GLU A 291 -8.92 7.86 -21.95
CA GLU A 291 -9.24 6.46 -22.28
C GLU A 291 -8.36 5.49 -21.47
N MET A 292 -7.08 5.80 -21.28
CA MET A 292 -6.18 4.99 -20.45
C MET A 292 -6.56 5.03 -18.96
N SER A 293 -6.96 6.18 -18.43
CA SER A 293 -7.43 6.33 -17.04
C SER A 293 -8.69 5.52 -16.78
N ASP A 294 -9.62 5.48 -17.74
CA ASP A 294 -10.84 4.69 -17.65
C ASP A 294 -10.51 3.19 -17.60
N ILE A 295 -9.60 2.72 -18.46
CA ILE A 295 -9.11 1.33 -18.45
C ILE A 295 -8.46 0.98 -17.10
N GLN A 296 -7.60 1.86 -16.58
CA GLN A 296 -6.96 1.66 -15.28
C GLN A 296 -7.98 1.58 -14.14
N THR A 297 -9.02 2.42 -14.17
CA THR A 297 -10.08 2.41 -13.16
C THR A 297 -10.85 1.08 -13.19
N ILE A 298 -11.14 0.56 -14.39
CA ILE A 298 -11.78 -0.76 -14.55
C ILE A 298 -10.89 -1.87 -13.99
N GLU A 299 -9.59 -1.85 -14.31
CA GLU A 299 -8.63 -2.85 -13.83
C GLU A 299 -8.50 -2.83 -12.29
N ILE A 300 -8.41 -1.63 -11.70
CA ILE A 300 -8.37 -1.46 -10.24
C ILE A 300 -9.64 -2.03 -9.59
N ASN A 301 -10.81 -1.73 -10.14
CA ASN A 301 -12.08 -2.26 -9.61
C ASN A 301 -12.11 -3.79 -9.64
N GLN A 302 -11.65 -4.41 -10.73
CA GLN A 302 -11.57 -5.87 -10.84
C GLN A 302 -10.62 -6.47 -9.80
N LEU A 303 -9.46 -5.85 -9.58
CA LEU A 303 -8.50 -6.30 -8.56
C LEU A 303 -9.06 -6.16 -7.14
N CYS A 304 -9.80 -5.08 -6.86
CA CYS A 304 -10.49 -4.90 -5.58
C CYS A 304 -11.55 -5.98 -5.34
N GLU A 305 -12.39 -6.28 -6.34
CA GLU A 305 -13.42 -7.33 -6.25
C GLU A 305 -12.81 -8.71 -5.99
N GLU A 306 -11.70 -9.04 -6.67
CA GLU A 306 -10.96 -10.29 -6.47
C GLU A 306 -10.35 -10.37 -5.07
N ARG A 307 -9.75 -9.28 -4.59
CA ARG A 307 -9.20 -9.21 -3.23
C ARG A 307 -10.28 -9.45 -2.17
N ASP A 308 -11.43 -8.82 -2.34
CA ASP A 308 -12.55 -8.97 -1.41
C ASP A 308 -13.14 -10.38 -1.46
N ARG A 309 -13.17 -11.03 -2.64
CA ARG A 309 -13.56 -12.44 -2.75
C ARG A 309 -12.61 -13.34 -1.96
N ILE A 310 -11.30 -13.18 -2.14
CA ILE A 310 -10.30 -13.96 -1.42
C ILE A 310 -10.38 -13.73 0.10
N ALA A 311 -10.60 -12.50 0.53
CA ALA A 311 -10.77 -12.18 1.94
C ALA A 311 -12.00 -12.87 2.55
N ARG A 312 -13.14 -12.87 1.85
CA ARG A 312 -14.35 -13.59 2.28
C ARG A 312 -14.14 -15.10 2.37
N GLU A 313 -13.47 -15.69 1.38
CA GLU A 313 -13.15 -17.13 1.39
C GLU A 313 -12.22 -17.50 2.56
N ARG A 314 -11.20 -16.67 2.84
CA ARG A 314 -10.30 -16.87 3.98
C ARG A 314 -11.04 -16.75 5.31
N TRP A 315 -11.91 -15.75 5.45
CA TRP A 315 -12.74 -15.57 6.63
C TRP A 315 -13.64 -16.79 6.87
N HIS A 316 -14.31 -17.29 5.82
CA HIS A 316 -15.14 -18.50 5.95
C HIS A 316 -14.35 -19.73 6.39
N LYS A 317 -13.16 -19.95 5.83
CA LYS A 317 -12.30 -21.07 6.26
C LYS A 317 -11.86 -20.92 7.71
N PHE A 318 -11.48 -19.71 8.12
CA PHE A 318 -11.08 -19.43 9.50
C PHE A 318 -12.19 -19.76 10.50
N ILE A 319 -13.43 -19.31 10.23
CA ILE A 319 -14.59 -19.60 11.09
C ILE A 319 -14.90 -21.10 11.12
N GLU A 320 -14.78 -21.80 9.99
CA GLU A 320 -14.98 -23.25 9.94
C GLU A 320 -13.93 -24.01 10.76
N GLU A 321 -12.66 -23.62 10.66
CA GLU A 321 -11.56 -24.19 11.44
C GLU A 321 -11.73 -23.93 12.94
N GLU A 322 -12.08 -22.70 13.33
CA GLU A 322 -12.34 -22.34 14.72
C GLU A 322 -13.51 -23.15 15.31
N ALA A 323 -14.59 -23.31 14.55
CA ALA A 323 -15.73 -24.14 14.95
C ALA A 323 -15.33 -25.61 15.12
N ARG A 324 -14.51 -26.16 14.21
CA ARG A 324 -13.99 -27.54 14.34
C ARG A 324 -13.14 -27.70 15.59
N THR A 325 -12.24 -26.75 15.87
CA THR A 325 -11.38 -26.78 17.06
C THR A 325 -12.20 -26.72 18.34
N ALA A 326 -13.23 -25.88 18.40
CA ALA A 326 -14.14 -25.80 19.55
C ALA A 326 -14.89 -27.12 19.81
N VAL A 327 -15.36 -27.78 18.75
CA VAL A 327 -16.01 -29.11 18.86
C VAL A 327 -15.03 -30.16 19.38
N ILE A 328 -13.80 -30.18 18.88
CA ILE A 328 -12.76 -31.13 19.33
C ILE A 328 -12.44 -30.91 20.82
N ASP A 329 -12.28 -29.66 21.26
CA ASP A 329 -12.03 -29.33 22.67
C ASP A 329 -13.19 -29.78 23.58
N MET A 330 -14.43 -29.60 23.12
CA MET A 330 -15.61 -30.08 23.85
C MET A 330 -15.62 -31.60 24.00
N ILE A 331 -15.28 -32.35 22.94
CA ILE A 331 -15.19 -33.82 22.98
C ILE A 331 -14.10 -34.26 23.97
N LEU A 332 -12.91 -33.65 23.89
CA LEU A 332 -11.80 -33.98 24.78
C LEU A 332 -12.15 -33.76 26.25
N ARG A 333 -12.81 -32.63 26.58
CA ARG A 333 -13.27 -32.37 27.95
C ARG A 333 -14.33 -33.37 28.42
N ALA A 334 -15.23 -33.79 27.54
CA ALA A 334 -16.24 -34.79 27.86
C ALA A 334 -15.61 -36.18 28.11
N GLU A 335 -14.64 -36.59 27.29
CA GLU A 335 -13.88 -37.83 27.49
C GLU A 335 -13.07 -37.81 28.78
N GLU A 336 -12.41 -36.68 29.09
CA GLU A 336 -11.65 -36.54 30.34
C GLU A 336 -12.57 -36.61 31.57
N GLN A 337 -13.77 -36.01 31.49
CA GLN A 337 -14.76 -36.12 32.55
C GLN A 337 -15.27 -37.56 32.71
N ALA A 338 -15.50 -38.27 31.61
CA ALA A 338 -15.93 -39.67 31.62
C ALA A 338 -14.86 -40.58 32.26
N THR A 339 -13.60 -40.42 31.87
CA THR A 339 -12.48 -41.20 32.45
C THR A 339 -12.28 -40.90 33.93
N ARG A 340 -12.40 -39.63 34.36
CA ARG A 340 -12.39 -39.27 35.79
C ARG A 340 -13.54 -39.94 36.55
N ASN A 341 -14.75 -39.96 36.00
CA ASN A 341 -15.90 -40.59 36.63
C ASN A 341 -15.73 -42.12 36.75
N GLU A 342 -15.19 -42.78 35.72
CA GLU A 342 -14.89 -44.22 35.78
C GLU A 342 -13.83 -44.53 36.83
N TRP A 343 -12.80 -43.70 36.94
CA TRP A 343 -11.75 -43.87 37.95
C TRP A 343 -12.32 -43.77 39.37
N ILE A 344 -13.20 -42.80 39.63
CA ILE A 344 -13.90 -42.65 40.90
C ILE A 344 -14.78 -43.88 41.19
N ARG A 345 -15.46 -44.43 40.17
CA ARG A 345 -16.28 -45.63 40.34
C ARG A 345 -15.42 -46.82 40.77
N ILE A 346 -14.31 -47.06 40.06
CA ILE A 346 -13.37 -48.16 40.36
C ILE A 346 -12.77 -47.99 41.76
N GLN A 347 -12.39 -46.77 42.15
CA GLN A 347 -11.81 -46.54 43.48
C GLN A 347 -12.81 -46.88 44.59
N ARG A 348 -14.09 -46.52 44.42
CA ARG A 348 -15.15 -46.85 45.37
C ARG A 348 -15.39 -48.36 45.46
N GLU A 349 -15.47 -49.05 44.32
CA GLU A 349 -15.59 -50.51 44.26
C GLU A 349 -14.43 -51.18 45.03
N LEU A 350 -13.20 -50.67 44.88
CA LEU A 350 -12.01 -51.17 45.56
C LEU A 350 -11.99 -50.88 47.07
N GLU A 351 -12.52 -49.74 47.51
CA GLU A 351 -12.68 -49.40 48.93
C GLU A 351 -13.76 -50.28 49.58
N GLU A 352 -14.90 -50.49 48.93
CA GLU A 352 -15.96 -51.39 49.40
C GLU A 352 -15.46 -52.85 49.51
N GLU A 353 -14.66 -53.32 48.56
CA GLU A 353 -14.05 -54.66 48.59
C GLU A 353 -13.08 -54.81 49.76
N LYS A 354 -12.23 -53.80 50.01
CA LYS A 354 -11.33 -53.79 51.18
C LYS A 354 -12.09 -53.79 52.50
N GLU A 355 -13.13 -52.98 52.62
CA GLU A 355 -13.97 -52.96 53.83
C GLU A 355 -14.69 -54.30 54.03
N HIS A 356 -15.12 -54.96 52.95
CA HIS A 356 -15.74 -56.26 53.02
C HIS A 356 -14.74 -57.35 53.46
N GLU A 357 -13.52 -57.33 52.92
CA GLU A 357 -12.43 -58.20 53.37
C GLU A 357 -12.07 -57.99 54.85
N GLU A 358 -12.03 -56.74 55.31
CA GLU A 358 -11.74 -56.39 56.70
C GLU A 358 -12.84 -56.90 57.64
N ARG A 359 -14.13 -56.73 57.28
CA ARG A 359 -15.26 -57.27 58.04
C ARG A 359 -15.20 -58.80 58.15
N LEU A 360 -14.91 -59.50 57.06
CA LEU A 360 -14.73 -60.96 57.07
C LEU A 360 -13.56 -61.39 57.95
N ALA A 361 -12.46 -60.62 57.94
CA ALA A 361 -11.30 -60.89 58.78
C ALA A 361 -11.60 -60.68 60.27
N ASP A 362 -12.41 -59.68 60.62
CA ASP A 362 -12.84 -59.43 62.00
C ASP A 362 -13.86 -60.46 62.49
N GLU A 363 -14.85 -60.84 61.69
CA GLU A 363 -15.77 -61.94 62.00
C GLU A 363 -15.03 -63.27 62.22
N ALA A 364 -13.99 -63.54 61.41
CA ALA A 364 -13.15 -64.71 61.60
C ALA A 364 -12.38 -64.66 62.94
N ARG A 365 -11.95 -63.48 63.41
CA ARG A 365 -11.28 -63.33 64.71
C ARG A 365 -12.24 -63.59 65.89
N ASP A 366 -13.49 -63.15 65.78
CA ASP A 366 -14.51 -63.32 66.83
C ASP A 366 -14.97 -64.80 67.00
N VAL A 367 -14.81 -65.64 65.97
CA VAL A 367 -15.15 -67.08 66.05
C VAL A 367 -14.07 -67.92 66.76
N PHE A 368 -12.86 -67.39 66.94
CA PHE A 368 -11.73 -68.10 67.57
C PHE A 368 -11.41 -67.65 69.01
N VAL A 369 -12.27 -66.84 69.63
CA VAL A 369 -12.22 -66.43 71.05
C VAL A 369 -13.43 -67.01 71.77
#